data_AF-A0A9J6GNW4-F1
#
_entry.id   AF-A0A9J6GNW4-F1
#
_cell.length_a   1.000
_cell.length_b   1.000
_cell.length_c   1.000
_cell.angle_alpha   90.00
_cell.angle_beta   90.00
_cell.angle_gamma   90.00
#
_symmetry.space_group_name_H-M   'P 1'
#
loop_
_entity.id
_entity.type
_entity.pdbx_description
1 polymer ?
#
loop_
_entity_poly.entity_id
_entity_poly.type
_entity_poly.pdbx_seq_one_letter_code
_entity_poly.pdbx_strand_id
1 'polypeptide(L)' 'MDSSFSEFSSDALQPRHCGHLRQAGQRSSGVYTIYHKAANKSGELVYCDMEMDGGGWTVRPHSVGHRHDQLSQFI' A
#
# COMPACT_ATOMS: atom_id res chain seq x y z
N MET A 1 -4.51 -5.51 30.19
CA MET A 1 -4.45 -6.30 28.95
C MET A 1 -5.32 -5.53 27.96
N ASP A 2 -4.67 -4.63 27.24
CA ASP A 2 -5.29 -3.46 26.62
C ASP A 2 -5.89 -3.76 25.23
N SER A 3 -6.93 -3.00 24.91
CA SER A 3 -7.99 -3.19 23.94
C SER A 3 -7.59 -3.12 22.46
N SER A 4 -6.34 -3.40 22.08
CA SER A 4 -5.89 -3.36 20.67
C SER A 4 -6.26 -4.59 19.83
N PHE A 5 -6.83 -5.65 20.43
CA PHE A 5 -7.01 -6.93 19.73
C PHE A 5 -8.14 -6.92 18.68
N SER A 6 -9.07 -5.96 18.74
CA SER A 6 -10.20 -5.85 17.80
C SER A 6 -9.90 -5.05 16.53
N GLU A 7 -8.82 -4.26 16.46
CA GLU A 7 -8.40 -3.54 15.23
C GLU A 7 -7.37 -4.31 14.41
N PHE A 8 -6.65 -5.26 15.02
CA PHE A 8 -5.70 -6.13 14.31
C PHE A 8 -6.38 -7.09 13.34
N SER A 9 -7.68 -7.37 13.56
CA SER A 9 -8.46 -8.34 12.79
C SER A 9 -8.99 -7.78 11.47
N SER A 10 -9.11 -6.46 11.30
CA SER A 10 -9.63 -5.85 10.06
C SER A 10 -8.52 -5.37 9.13
N ASP A 11 -7.37 -4.97 9.67
CA ASP A 11 -6.24 -4.48 8.87
C ASP A 11 -5.34 -5.60 8.32
N ALA A 12 -5.39 -6.79 8.90
CA ALA A 12 -4.80 -7.99 8.30
C ALA A 12 -5.64 -8.55 7.15
N LEU A 13 -6.97 -8.34 7.16
CA LEU A 13 -7.88 -8.80 6.11
C LEU A 13 -7.92 -7.86 4.90
N GLN A 14 -7.70 -6.56 5.12
CA GLN A 14 -7.64 -5.55 4.06
C GLN A 14 -6.52 -4.54 4.33
N PRO A 15 -5.25 -4.94 4.19
CA PRO A 15 -4.12 -4.05 4.40
C PRO A 15 -4.22 -2.87 3.44
N ARG A 16 -4.23 -1.64 3.96
CA ARG A 16 -4.41 -0.43 3.13
C ARG A 16 -3.10 0.09 2.55
N HIS A 17 -1.99 -0.34 3.13
CA HIS A 17 -0.62 0.04 2.79
C HIS A 17 0.37 -0.95 3.43
N CYS A 18 1.63 -0.92 2.98
CA CYS A 18 2.67 -1.84 3.42
C CYS A 18 2.98 -1.76 4.93
N GLY A 19 2.72 -0.62 5.57
CA GLY A 19 2.81 -0.48 7.03
C GLY A 19 1.85 -1.41 7.80
N HIS A 20 0.63 -1.61 7.31
CA HIS A 20 -0.32 -2.56 7.94
C HIS A 20 0.16 -4.01 7.81
N LEU A 21 0.71 -4.38 6.66
CA LEU A 21 1.33 -5.69 6.46
C LEU A 21 2.49 -5.90 7.42
N ARG A 22 3.34 -4.88 7.62
CA ARG A 22 4.47 -4.91 8.55
C ARG A 22 4.00 -5.11 10.00
N GLN A 23 2.98 -4.36 10.43
CA GLN A 23 2.38 -4.51 11.76
C GLN A 23 1.75 -5.88 11.95
N ALA A 24 1.14 -6.44 10.91
CA ALA A 24 0.62 -7.81 10.88
C ALA A 24 1.72 -8.90 10.90
N GLY A 25 3.01 -8.51 10.92
CA GLY A 25 4.13 -9.42 11.02
C GLY A 25 4.76 -9.81 9.68
N GLN A 26 4.39 -9.17 8.56
CA GLN A 26 5.11 -9.36 7.30
C GLN A 26 6.50 -8.72 7.36
N ARG A 27 7.51 -9.54 7.06
CA ARG A 27 8.92 -9.15 7.17
C ARG A 27 9.69 -9.20 5.86
N SER A 28 9.17 -9.93 4.87
CA SER A 28 9.82 -10.11 3.58
C SER A 28 9.35 -9.05 2.59
N SER A 29 10.26 -8.53 1.79
CA SER A 29 9.91 -7.66 0.67
C SER A 29 9.27 -8.45 -0.47
N GLY A 30 8.29 -7.87 -1.15
CA GLY A 30 7.55 -8.59 -2.20
C GLY A 30 6.36 -7.82 -2.75
N VAL A 31 5.64 -8.42 -3.70
CA VAL A 31 4.39 -7.85 -4.22
C VAL A 31 3.22 -8.30 -3.34
N TYR A 32 2.46 -7.34 -2.85
CA TYR A 32 1.30 -7.57 -1.99
C TYR A 32 0.06 -6.87 -2.55
N THR A 33 -1.09 -7.43 -2.23
CA THR A 33 -2.38 -6.81 -2.53
C THR A 33 -2.78 -5.89 -1.38
N ILE A 34 -3.05 -4.62 -1.69
CA ILE A 34 -3.54 -3.63 -0.71
C ILE A 34 -4.88 -3.02 -1.13
N TYR A 35 -5.66 -2.53 -0.17
CA TYR A 35 -7.03 -2.05 -0.36
C TYR A 35 -7.16 -0.60 0.12
N HIS A 36 -6.87 0.37 -0.75
CA HIS A 36 -6.86 1.79 -0.38
C HIS A 36 -8.21 2.32 0.13
N LYS A 37 -9.35 1.80 -0.37
CA LYS A 37 -10.70 2.19 0.07
C LYS A 37 -11.40 1.03 0.74
N ALA A 38 -12.07 1.28 1.86
CA ALA A 38 -12.85 0.27 2.60
C ALA A 38 -13.93 -0.40 1.73
N ALA A 39 -14.50 0.37 0.79
CA ALA A 39 -15.53 -0.09 -0.14
C ALA A 39 -14.96 -0.70 -1.44
N ASN A 40 -13.65 -0.59 -1.70
CA ASN A 40 -13.05 -1.19 -2.89
C ASN A 40 -12.84 -2.68 -2.64
N LYS A 41 -13.58 -3.51 -3.39
CA LYS A 41 -13.34 -4.96 -3.46
C LYS A 41 -12.14 -5.31 -4.33
N SER A 42 -11.76 -4.42 -5.25
CA SER A 42 -10.57 -4.58 -6.07
C SER A 42 -9.36 -4.11 -5.30
N GLY A 43 -8.55 -5.04 -4.82
CA GLY A 43 -7.23 -4.76 -4.28
C GLY A 43 -6.25 -4.36 -5.39
N GLU A 44 -5.25 -3.57 -5.05
CA GLU A 44 -4.17 -3.11 -5.92
C GLU A 44 -2.87 -3.84 -5.58
N LEU A 45 -2.16 -4.33 -6.60
CA LEU A 45 -0.86 -4.97 -6.43
C LEU A 45 0.22 -3.91 -6.31
N VAL A 46 0.94 -3.90 -5.20
CA VAL A 46 2.05 -2.98 -4.93
C VAL A 46 3.28 -3.75 -4.49
N TYR A 47 4.47 -3.21 -4.75
CA TYR A 47 5.68 -3.73 -4.14
C TYR A 47 5.84 -3.13 -2.74
N CYS A 48 5.85 -3.99 -1.73
CA CYS A 48 6.18 -3.61 -0.37
C CYS A 48 7.63 -3.94 -0.07
N ASP A 49 8.36 -2.93 0.34
CA ASP A 49 9.67 -3.12 0.93
C ASP A 49 9.54 -3.19 2.45
N MET A 50 9.89 -4.36 2.98
CA MET A 50 9.82 -4.70 4.39
C MET A 50 11.22 -4.80 5.02
N GLU A 51 12.28 -4.68 4.23
CA GLU A 51 13.64 -4.95 4.71
C GLU A 51 14.43 -3.65 4.90
N MET A 52 14.21 -2.65 4.04
CA MET A 52 14.93 -1.37 4.12
C MET A 52 14.30 -0.41 5.14
N ASP A 53 15.14 0.33 5.86
CA ASP A 53 14.78 1.43 6.77
C ASP A 53 13.61 1.13 7.74
N GLY A 54 13.60 -0.07 8.32
CA GLY A 54 12.55 -0.50 9.25
C GLY A 54 11.31 -1.12 8.58
N GLY A 55 11.22 -1.09 7.25
CA GLY A 55 10.21 -1.75 6.43
C GLY A 55 8.84 -1.07 6.45
N GLY A 56 7.90 -1.58 5.65
CA GLY A 56 6.54 -1.05 5.53
C GLY A 56 6.38 0.00 4.43
N TRP A 57 7.33 0.10 3.51
CA TRP A 57 7.34 1.07 2.44
C TRP A 57 6.56 0.57 1.23
N THR A 58 5.56 1.32 0.80
CA THR A 58 4.87 1.08 -0.46
C THR A 58 5.69 1.70 -1.59
N VAL A 59 6.39 0.87 -2.36
CA VAL A 59 7.09 1.31 -3.56
C VAL A 59 6.08 1.34 -4.69
N ARG A 60 5.69 2.56 -5.09
CA ARG A 60 4.90 2.71 -6.32
C ARG A 60 5.81 2.36 -7.50
N PRO A 61 5.37 1.53 -8.46
CA PRO A 61 6.07 1.47 -9.74
C PRO A 61 6.08 2.90 -10.27
N HIS A 62 7.26 3.44 -10.58
CA HIS A 62 7.35 4.70 -11.31
C HIS A 62 6.62 4.49 -12.63
N SER A 63 5.39 4.96 -12.72
CA SER A 63 4.67 5.05 -13.99
C SER A 63 5.46 6.02 -14.86
N VAL A 64 6.31 5.50 -15.74
CA VAL A 64 6.76 6.27 -16.90
C VAL A 64 5.50 6.50 -17.74
N GLY A 65 4.92 7.70 -17.64
CA GLY A 65 3.84 8.12 -18.52
C GLY A 65 2.71 8.91 -17.87
N HIS A 66 3.00 10.14 -17.46
CA HIS A 66 2.10 11.25 -17.81
C HIS A 66 2.93 12.22 -18.66
N ARG A 67 3.09 11.91 -19.96
CA ARG A 67 3.24 13.01 -20.92
C ARG A 67 1.86 13.65 -21.00
N HIS A 68 1.66 14.64 -20.15
CA HIS A 68 0.61 15.63 -20.35
C HIS A 68 0.79 16.15 -21.78
N ASP A 69 -0.25 16.03 -22.58
CA ASP A 69 -0.47 16.91 -23.71
C ASP A 69 -0.29 18.36 -23.21
N GLN A 70 0.86 18.97 -23.53
CA GLN A 70 1.28 20.32 -23.12
C GLN A 70 1.05 21.32 -24.27
N LEU A 71 0.01 21.13 -25.10
CA LEU A 71 -0.29 22.04 -26.22
C LEU A 71 -1.74 22.58 -26.25
N SER A 72 -2.43 22.66 -25.11
CA SER A 72 -3.77 23.30 -25.06
C SER A 72 -4.03 24.23 -23.86
N GLN A 73 -2.98 24.83 -23.27
CA GLN A 73 -3.15 25.84 -22.22
C GLN A 73 -2.44 27.18 -22.46
N PHE A 74 -2.21 27.54 -23.73
CA PHE A 74 -1.94 28.94 -24.08
C PHE A 74 -2.93 29.36 -25.17
N ILE A 75 -4.07 29.90 -24.71
CA ILE A 75 -4.82 30.93 -25.46
C ILE A 75 -4.14 32.26 -25.15
#